data_AF-A0A2N6C8Y8-F1
#
_entry.id   AF-A0A2N6C8Y8-F1
#
_cell.length_a   1.000
_cell.length_b   1.000
_cell.length_c   1.000
_cell.angle_alpha   90.00
_cell.angle_beta   90.00
_cell.angle_gamma   90.00
#
_symmetry.space_group_name_H-M   'P 1'
#
loop_
_entity.id
_entity.type
_entity.pdbx_description
1 polymer ?
#
loop_
_entity_poly.entity_id
_entity_poly.type
_entity_poly.pdbx_seq_one_letter_code
_entity_poly.pdbx_strand_id
1 'polypeptide(L)'
;ADNEKVKLIFTTGGTGLGPRDVTPEATLAVIDRSVPGIVEAIRSYGKDRTPFSMLSRGEAGVRRNCVIINLPGSSKGALESLQALFPGLLHIFPMLQGKSHAESNHKD
;
A
#
# COMPACT_ATOMS: atom_id res chain seq x y z
N ALA A 1 11.48 5.78 -6.17
CA ALA A 1 12.01 5.56 -4.81
C ALA A 1 13.45 6.05 -4.68
N ASP A 2 14.36 5.64 -5.56
CA ASP A 2 15.81 5.76 -5.32
C ASP A 2 16.41 7.17 -5.47
N ASN A 3 15.71 8.08 -6.16
CA ASN A 3 16.11 9.48 -6.31
C ASN A 3 15.55 10.40 -5.19
N GLU A 4 15.02 9.82 -4.10
CA GLU A 4 14.53 10.47 -2.87
C GLU A 4 13.39 11.51 -2.97
N LYS A 5 12.95 11.86 -4.19
CA LYS A 5 11.86 12.82 -4.44
C LYS A 5 10.45 12.25 -4.24
N VAL A 6 10.29 10.93 -4.36
CA VAL A 6 8.99 10.26 -4.26
C VAL A 6 8.92 9.51 -2.94
N LYS A 7 7.91 9.83 -2.12
CA LYS A 7 7.71 9.23 -0.80
C LYS A 7 6.62 8.16 -0.79
N LEU A 8 5.72 8.17 -1.77
CA LEU A 8 4.62 7.23 -1.91
C LEU A 8 4.43 6.86 -3.38
N ILE A 9 4.39 5.57 -3.67
CA ILE A 9 4.12 5.02 -5.00
C ILE A 9 2.92 4.08 -4.88
N PHE A 10 1.92 4.32 -5.73
CA PHE A 10 0.88 3.34 -5.99
C PHE A 10 1.14 2.71 -7.35
N THR A 11 1.11 1.38 -7.40
CA THR A 11 0.96 0.65 -8.66
C THR A 11 -0.50 0.22 -8.80
N THR A 12 -0.96 -0.01 -10.03
CA THR A 12 -2.31 -0.49 -10.29
C THR A 12 -2.26 -1.64 -11.29
N GLY A 13 -2.96 -2.72 -10.99
CA GLY A 13 -3.02 -3.92 -11.82
C GLY A 13 -1.86 -4.89 -11.65
N GLY A 14 -2.00 -6.06 -12.27
CA GLY A 14 -1.00 -7.13 -12.16
C GLY A 14 -0.96 -7.83 -10.80
N THR A 15 -2.02 -7.70 -9.98
CA THR A 15 -2.13 -8.29 -8.63
C THR A 15 -3.08 -9.49 -8.56
N GLY A 16 -3.65 -9.94 -9.67
CA GLY A 16 -4.54 -11.10 -9.72
C GLY A 16 -3.80 -12.43 -9.68
N LEU A 17 -4.52 -13.52 -9.96
CA LEU A 17 -3.99 -14.88 -10.05
C LEU A 17 -3.54 -15.24 -11.48
N GLY A 18 -3.67 -14.33 -12.44
CA GLY A 18 -3.31 -14.60 -13.83
C GLY A 18 -1.80 -14.81 -13.99
N PRO A 19 -1.35 -15.62 -14.97
CA PRO A 19 0.07 -15.93 -15.15
C PRO A 19 0.93 -14.71 -15.54
N ARG A 20 0.30 -13.58 -15.90
CA ARG A 20 0.96 -12.30 -16.22
C ARG A 20 0.90 -11.30 -15.07
N ASP A 21 0.14 -11.60 -14.02
CA ASP A 21 0.03 -10.75 -12.85
C ASP A 21 1.27 -10.97 -11.99
N VAL A 22 2.28 -10.10 -12.13
CA VAL A 22 3.60 -10.22 -11.48
C VAL A 22 3.99 -8.99 -10.65
N THR A 23 3.06 -8.05 -10.46
CA THR A 23 3.32 -6.82 -9.69
C THR A 23 3.71 -7.09 -8.24
N PRO A 24 3.09 -8.06 -7.51
CA PRO A 24 3.51 -8.44 -6.17
C PRO A 24 4.98 -8.89 -6.11
N GLU A 25 5.37 -9.81 -7.01
CA GLU A 25 6.73 -10.34 -7.10
C GLU A 25 7.74 -9.23 -7.41
N ALA A 26 7.42 -8.37 -8.37
CA ALA A 26 8.26 -7.22 -8.71
C ALA A 26 8.42 -6.26 -7.54
N THR A 27 7.36 -6.07 -6.73
CA THR A 27 7.41 -5.23 -5.53
C THR A 27 8.29 -5.87 -4.46
N LEU A 28 8.08 -7.15 -4.15
CA LEU A 28 8.88 -7.90 -3.18
C LEU A 28 10.37 -7.93 -3.56
N ALA A 29 10.70 -7.97 -4.84
CA ALA A 29 12.08 -7.97 -5.33
C ALA A 29 12.82 -6.63 -5.10
N VAL A 30 12.10 -5.52 -4.87
CA VAL A 30 12.71 -4.18 -4.77
C VAL A 30 12.52 -3.51 -3.41
N ILE A 31 11.62 -3.98 -2.55
CA ILE A 31 11.44 -3.41 -1.21
C ILE A 31 12.55 -3.88 -0.27
N ASP A 32 12.94 -3.01 0.66
CA ASP A 32 13.89 -3.36 1.72
C ASP A 32 13.15 -4.01 2.92
N ARG A 33 11.87 -3.67 3.12
CA ARG A 33 11.03 -4.19 4.20
C ARG A 33 9.55 -4.25 3.81
N SER A 34 8.89 -5.37 4.07
CA SER A 34 7.44 -5.53 3.87
C SER A 34 6.61 -4.81 4.94
N VAL A 35 5.41 -4.38 4.55
CA VAL A 35 4.40 -3.75 5.43
C VAL A 35 3.05 -4.43 5.18
N PRO A 36 2.87 -5.69 5.64
CA PRO A 36 1.68 -6.49 5.32
C PRO A 36 0.38 -5.88 5.83
N GLY A 37 0.41 -5.14 6.95
CA GLY A 37 -0.77 -4.49 7.54
C GLY A 37 -1.52 -3.54 6.58
N ILE A 38 -0.82 -2.92 5.60
CA ILE A 38 -1.46 -2.07 4.59
C ILE A 38 -2.37 -2.90 3.68
N VAL A 39 -1.87 -4.04 3.18
CA VAL A 39 -2.63 -4.89 2.25
C VAL A 39 -3.70 -5.70 2.98
N GLU A 40 -3.47 -6.05 4.25
CA GLU A 40 -4.49 -6.61 5.14
C GLU A 40 -5.66 -5.63 5.34
N ALA A 41 -5.38 -4.34 5.61
CA ALA A 41 -6.40 -3.32 5.74
C ALA A 41 -7.23 -3.14 4.46
N ILE A 42 -6.57 -3.09 3.29
CA ILE A 42 -7.25 -3.04 1.98
C ILE A 42 -8.18 -4.25 1.80
N ARG A 43 -7.68 -5.47 2.03
CA ARG A 43 -8.47 -6.70 1.82
C ARG A 43 -9.61 -6.81 2.82
N SER A 44 -9.38 -6.43 4.08
CA SER A 44 -10.41 -6.40 5.11
C SER A 44 -11.53 -5.44 4.75
N TYR A 45 -11.21 -4.22 4.34
CA TYR A 45 -12.20 -3.23 3.90
C TYR A 45 -12.92 -3.67 2.62
N GLY A 46 -12.19 -4.27 1.68
CA GLY A 46 -12.75 -4.76 0.41
C GLY A 46 -13.66 -5.98 0.59
N LYS A 47 -13.42 -6.85 1.58
CA LYS A 47 -14.25 -8.03 1.86
C LYS A 47 -15.72 -7.67 2.07
N ASP A 48 -16.00 -6.57 2.75
CA ASP A 48 -17.38 -6.09 3.02
C ASP A 48 -18.09 -5.59 1.75
N ARG A 49 -17.35 -5.39 0.66
CA ARG A 49 -17.84 -4.85 -0.62
C ARG A 49 -17.85 -5.89 -1.73
N THR A 50 -16.91 -6.83 -1.69
CA THR A 50 -16.81 -7.93 -2.65
C THR A 50 -16.07 -9.13 -2.06
N PRO A 51 -16.60 -10.37 -2.24
CA PRO A 51 -15.90 -11.57 -1.81
C PRO A 51 -14.57 -11.79 -2.56
N PHE A 52 -14.36 -11.14 -3.70
CA PHE A 52 -13.15 -11.29 -4.51
C PHE A 52 -11.94 -10.55 -3.93
N SER A 53 -12.12 -9.68 -2.93
CA SER A 53 -11.03 -8.89 -2.36
C SER A 53 -9.88 -9.78 -1.83
N MET A 54 -10.23 -10.96 -1.28
CA MET A 54 -9.25 -11.93 -0.79
C MET A 54 -8.32 -12.52 -1.86
N LEU A 55 -8.68 -12.42 -3.15
CA LEU A 55 -7.90 -12.96 -4.27
C LEU A 55 -6.79 -12.01 -4.73
N SER A 56 -6.80 -10.75 -4.29
CA SER A 56 -5.72 -9.82 -4.58
C SER A 56 -4.43 -10.30 -3.91
N ARG A 57 -3.38 -10.46 -4.70
CA ARG A 57 -2.02 -10.77 -4.23
C ARG A 57 -1.18 -9.53 -3.99
N GLY A 58 -1.78 -8.33 -4.04
CA GLY A 58 -1.05 -7.07 -3.89
C GLY A 58 -0.22 -7.03 -2.62
N GLU A 59 0.96 -6.44 -2.72
CA GLU A 59 1.94 -6.26 -1.64
C GLU A 59 2.14 -4.78 -1.31
N ALA A 60 2.68 -4.53 -0.11
CA ALA A 60 3.12 -3.21 0.29
C ALA A 60 4.44 -3.29 1.05
N GLY A 61 5.30 -2.29 0.85
CA GLY A 61 6.62 -2.28 1.46
C GLY A 61 7.32 -0.94 1.37
N VAL A 62 8.44 -0.84 2.07
CA VAL A 62 9.32 0.32 2.08
C VAL A 62 10.54 0.03 1.23
N ARG A 63 10.86 0.96 0.34
CA ARG A 63 12.13 1.04 -0.39
C ARG A 63 12.79 2.38 -0.08
N ARG A 64 13.89 2.36 0.67
CA ARG A 64 14.60 3.50 1.25
C ARG A 64 13.63 4.40 2.03
N ASN A 65 13.33 5.56 1.46
CA ASN A 65 12.45 6.56 2.04
C ASN A 65 11.14 6.71 1.23
N CYS A 66 10.64 5.59 0.70
CA CYS A 66 9.45 5.54 -0.15
C CYS A 66 8.62 4.30 0.18
N VAL A 67 7.32 4.49 0.39
CA VAL A 67 6.35 3.40 0.52
C VAL A 67 5.80 3.05 -0.86
N ILE A 68 5.77 1.77 -1.20
CA ILE A 68 5.19 1.22 -2.42
C ILE A 68 3.97 0.37 -2.03
N ILE A 69 2.83 0.59 -2.67
CA ILE A 69 1.57 -0.12 -2.40
C ILE A 69 0.97 -0.58 -3.73
N ASN A 70 0.65 -1.87 -3.85
CA ASN A 70 -0.04 -2.38 -5.02
C ASN A 70 -1.56 -2.27 -4.87
N LEU A 71 -2.21 -1.63 -5.84
CA LEU A 71 -3.65 -1.52 -5.92
C LEU A 71 -4.23 -2.46 -6.99
N PRO A 72 -5.49 -2.88 -6.87
CA PRO A 72 -6.19 -3.62 -7.93
C PRO A 72 -6.23 -2.84 -9.24
N GLY A 73 -6.25 -3.54 -10.38
CA GLY A 73 -6.28 -2.92 -11.72
C GLY A 73 -7.61 -2.28 -12.10
N SER A 74 -8.72 -2.70 -11.50
CA SER A 74 -10.04 -2.09 -11.73
C SER A 74 -10.14 -0.74 -11.02
N SER A 75 -10.71 0.28 -11.68
CA SER A 75 -10.91 1.61 -11.07
C SER A 75 -11.68 1.56 -9.75
N LYS A 76 -12.70 0.69 -9.65
CA LYS A 76 -13.47 0.48 -8.42
C LYS A 76 -12.59 -0.07 -7.29
N GLY A 77 -11.86 -1.17 -7.54
CA GLY A 77 -10.98 -1.76 -6.53
C GLY A 77 -9.83 -0.84 -6.10
N ALA A 78 -9.27 -0.05 -7.02
CA ALA A 78 -8.28 0.96 -6.68
C ALA A 78 -8.86 2.06 -5.77
N LEU A 79 -10.05 2.57 -6.09
CA LEU A 79 -10.74 3.57 -5.28
C LEU A 79 -11.08 3.05 -3.88
N GLU A 80 -11.64 1.85 -3.77
CA GLU A 80 -11.96 1.22 -2.49
C GLU A 80 -10.70 0.99 -1.64
N SER A 81 -9.58 0.65 -2.28
CA SER A 81 -8.28 0.51 -1.59
C SER A 81 -7.79 1.85 -1.04
N LEU A 82 -7.94 2.95 -1.80
CA LEU A 82 -7.59 4.29 -1.31
C LEU A 82 -8.51 4.73 -0.17
N GLN A 83 -9.80 4.41 -0.24
CA GLN A 83 -10.76 4.68 0.84
C GLN A 83 -10.43 3.90 2.13
N ALA A 84 -9.91 2.68 2.01
CA ALA A 84 -9.46 1.88 3.16
C ALA A 84 -8.24 2.51 3.86
N LEU A 85 -7.40 3.23 3.12
CA LEU A 85 -6.11 3.70 3.61
C LEU A 85 -6.14 5.16 4.08
N PHE A 86 -6.92 6.03 3.45
CA PHE A 86 -6.97 7.45 3.80
C PHE A 86 -8.04 7.76 4.86
N PRO A 87 -7.77 8.70 5.79
CA PRO A 87 -6.58 9.55 5.86
C PRO A 87 -5.37 8.92 6.57
N GLY A 88 -5.50 7.75 7.21
CA GLY A 88 -4.47 7.14 8.05
C GLY A 88 -3.09 6.98 7.37
N LEU A 89 -3.07 6.69 6.07
CA LEU A 89 -1.84 6.56 5.30
C LEU A 89 -0.99 7.84 5.28
N LEU A 90 -1.56 9.02 5.53
CA LEU A 90 -0.79 10.27 5.58
C LEU A 90 0.27 10.29 6.69
N HIS A 91 0.11 9.46 7.74
CA HIS A 91 1.10 9.31 8.80
C HIS A 91 2.44 8.73 8.33
N ILE A 92 2.53 8.14 7.14
CA ILE A 92 3.81 7.65 6.62
C ILE A 92 4.83 8.77 6.42
N PHE A 93 4.41 9.99 6.03
CA PHE A 93 5.33 11.07 5.69
C PHE A 93 6.18 11.54 6.89
N PRO A 94 5.60 11.82 8.08
CA PRO A 94 6.41 12.12 9.25
C PRO A 94 7.26 10.93 9.71
N MET A 95 6.74 9.69 9.65
CA MET A 95 7.48 8.48 10.05
C MET A 95 8.73 8.27 9.18
N LEU A 96 8.60 8.46 7.87
CA LEU A 96 9.67 8.37 6.87
C LEU A 96 10.76 9.43 7.06
N GLN A 97 10.46 10.57 7.71
CA GLN A 97 11.44 11.61 8.04
C GLN A 97 12.19 11.36 9.36
N GLY A 98 11.93 10.23 10.03
CA GLY A 98 12.51 9.95 11.34
C GLY A 98 11.97 10.86 12.45
N LYS A 99 10.86 11.57 12.21
CA LYS A 99 10.18 12.34 13.25
C LYS A 99 9.46 11.34 14.16
N SER A 100 10.04 11.11 15.34
CA SER A 100 9.43 10.34 16.42
C SER A 100 8.08 10.94 16.83
N HIS A 101 7.20 10.14 17.44
CA HIS A 101 5.89 10.51 18.01
C HIS A 101 5.93 11.61 19.09
N ALA A 102 6.99 12.40 19.20
CA ALA A 102 7.13 13.47 20.18
C ALA A 102 6.32 14.75 19.83
N GLU A 103 5.71 14.86 18.64
CA GLU A 103 5.01 16.09 18.22
C GLU A 103 3.65 15.88 17.54
N SER A 104 2.98 14.76 17.79
CA SER A 104 1.55 14.64 17.49
C SER A 104 0.77 14.65 18.79
N ASN A 105 0.38 15.84 19.24
CA ASN A 105 -0.75 16.00 20.15
C ASN A 105 -1.95 15.29 19.51
N HIS A 106 -2.19 14.04 19.91
CA HIS A 106 -3.43 13.34 19.63
C HIS A 106 -4.58 14.15 20.23
N LYS A 107 -5.40 14.75 19.37
CA LYS A 107 -6.82 14.94 19.65
C LYS A 107 -7.51 13.83 18.89
N ASP A 108 -7.92 12.80 19.64
CA ASP A 108 -8.91 11.82 19.23
C ASP A 108 -10.24 12.50 18.87
#